data_AF-A0ABD3NR97-F1
#
_entry.id   AF-A0ABD3NR97-F1
#
_cell.length_a   1.000
_cell.length_b   1.000
_cell.length_c   1.000
_cell.angle_alpha   90.00
_cell.angle_beta   90.00
_cell.angle_gamma   90.00
#
_symmetry.space_group_name_H-M   'P 1'
#
loop_
_entity.id
_entity.type
_entity.pdbx_description
1 polymer ?
#
loop_
_entity_poly.entity_id
_entity_poly.type
_entity_poly.pdbx_seq_one_letter_code
_entity_poly.pdbx_strand_id
1 'polypeptide(L)'
;MKDGQGEIRFHLVFDWLLPKFGEGLDEGFYEFIAARMKNYMTEIIRKRAYRPEHVDPFDRKFITANHVARFFGCQLARAIKGLPSVQQCWSTRESLEAIGTVKESMPCGAFSDMQRCMHFADDWDDDDGEVWDDNFSDKKVDSPIDIAHHRGKFGIVEDAFLRDGRRQLSSGGG
;
A
#
# COMPACT_ATOMS: atom_id res chain seq x y z
N MET A 1 22.09 -5.31 3.92
CA MET A 1 22.36 -4.02 4.62
C MET A 1 23.55 -3.29 4.02
N LYS A 2 24.69 -3.98 3.88
CA LYS A 2 25.82 -3.53 3.07
C LYS A 2 25.73 -4.12 1.65
N ASP A 3 26.20 -3.41 0.64
CA ASP A 3 26.37 -3.97 -0.71
C ASP A 3 27.61 -4.87 -0.80
N GLY A 4 27.89 -5.41 -2.00
CA GLY A 4 29.05 -6.26 -2.26
C GLY A 4 30.40 -5.58 -2.00
N GLN A 5 30.42 -4.27 -1.76
CA GLN A 5 31.60 -3.47 -1.44
C GLN A 5 31.67 -3.09 0.05
N GLY A 6 30.68 -3.49 0.85
CA GLY A 6 30.64 -3.22 2.28
C GLY A 6 30.00 -1.88 2.65
N GLU A 7 29.43 -1.14 1.69
CA GLU A 7 28.78 0.15 1.95
C GLU A 7 27.33 -0.05 2.39
N ILE A 8 26.93 0.63 3.47
CA ILE A 8 25.54 0.59 3.93
C ILE A 8 24.67 1.34 2.92
N ARG A 9 23.72 0.62 2.32
CA ARG A 9 22.72 1.20 1.44
C ARG A 9 21.47 1.46 2.26
N PHE A 10 21.20 2.72 2.59
CA PHE A 10 20.07 3.09 3.46
C PHE A 10 18.71 2.58 2.96
N HIS A 11 18.48 2.48 1.63
CA HIS A 11 17.26 1.87 1.10
C HIS A 11 17.12 0.39 1.49
N LEU A 12 18.21 -0.37 1.54
CA LEU A 12 18.20 -1.77 2.00
C LEU A 12 17.94 -1.89 3.51
N VAL A 13 18.18 -0.82 4.29
CA VAL A 13 17.80 -0.76 5.71
C VAL A 13 16.29 -0.60 5.81
N PHE A 14 15.70 0.29 5.01
CA PHE A 14 14.26 0.45 4.99
C PHE A 14 13.55 -0.81 4.52
N ASP A 15 14.05 -1.48 3.47
CA ASP A 15 13.50 -2.77 3.02
C ASP A 15 13.59 -3.85 4.09
N TRP A 16 14.64 -3.82 4.93
CA TRP A 16 14.79 -4.75 6.06
C TRP A 16 13.83 -4.46 7.23
N LEU A 17 13.36 -3.22 7.37
CA LEU A 17 12.37 -2.82 8.37
C LEU A 17 10.94 -3.15 7.95
N LEU A 18 10.71 -3.44 6.66
CA LEU A 18 9.39 -3.77 6.16
C LEU A 18 9.04 -5.22 6.49
N PRO A 19 7.79 -5.48 6.95
CA PRO A 19 7.36 -6.81 7.27
C PRO A 19 7.23 -7.66 6.00
N LYS A 20 7.34 -8.97 6.19
CA LYS A 20 7.01 -9.95 5.17
C LYS A 20 5.75 -10.73 5.53
N PHE A 21 5.08 -11.22 4.50
CA PHE A 21 3.79 -11.92 4.55
C PHE A 21 3.89 -13.25 3.81
N GLY A 22 2.82 -14.05 3.84
CA GLY A 22 2.79 -15.37 3.22
C GLY A 22 3.42 -16.48 4.07
N GLU A 23 3.18 -17.72 3.64
CA GLU A 23 3.81 -18.89 4.25
C GLU A 23 5.31 -18.87 3.97
N GLY A 24 6.13 -18.92 5.02
CA GLY A 24 7.59 -18.78 4.86
C GLY A 24 8.10 -17.35 4.71
N LEU A 25 7.23 -16.33 4.82
CA LEU A 25 7.61 -14.90 4.79
C LEU A 25 8.31 -14.51 3.49
N ASP A 26 7.77 -14.94 2.35
CA ASP A 26 8.31 -14.71 1.01
C ASP A 26 7.68 -13.51 0.29
N GLU A 27 6.44 -13.14 0.64
CA GLU A 27 5.73 -11.98 0.10
C GLU A 27 6.20 -10.69 0.79
N GLY A 28 6.78 -9.76 0.02
CA GLY A 28 7.19 -8.46 0.54
C GLY A 28 6.01 -7.56 0.90
N PHE A 29 6.25 -6.54 1.74
CA PHE A 29 5.21 -5.61 2.17
C PHE A 29 4.48 -4.91 1.01
N TYR A 30 5.23 -4.44 0.01
CA TYR A 30 4.63 -3.70 -1.10
C TYR A 30 3.84 -4.62 -2.04
N GLU A 31 4.30 -5.85 -2.26
CA GLU A 31 3.58 -6.90 -2.99
C GLU A 31 2.28 -7.25 -2.27
N PHE A 32 2.37 -7.42 -0.94
CA PHE A 32 1.22 -7.69 -0.10
C PHE A 32 0.16 -6.61 -0.30
N ILE A 33 0.51 -5.33 -0.06
CA ILE A 33 -0.45 -4.22 -0.20
C ILE A 33 -0.95 -4.07 -1.64
N ALA A 34 -0.10 -4.28 -2.66
CA ALA A 34 -0.49 -4.14 -4.06
C ALA A 34 -1.60 -5.12 -4.45
N ALA A 35 -1.51 -6.37 -4.03
CA ALA A 35 -2.57 -7.37 -4.27
C ALA A 35 -3.92 -6.93 -3.66
N ARG A 36 -3.91 -6.40 -2.43
CA ARG A 36 -5.14 -5.99 -1.74
C ARG A 36 -5.74 -4.72 -2.35
N MET A 37 -4.89 -3.76 -2.74
CA MET A 37 -5.34 -2.59 -3.49
C MET A 37 -5.90 -2.96 -4.87
N LYS A 38 -5.33 -3.97 -5.56
CA LYS A 38 -5.82 -4.44 -6.86
C LYS A 38 -7.20 -5.08 -6.76
N ASN A 39 -7.39 -5.95 -5.77
CA ASN A 39 -8.71 -6.52 -5.48
C ASN A 39 -9.69 -5.39 -5.17
N TYR A 40 -9.30 -4.44 -4.31
CA TYR A 40 -10.17 -3.31 -3.96
C TYR A 40 -10.57 -2.45 -5.15
N MET A 41 -9.62 -2.13 -6.03
CA MET A 41 -9.90 -1.39 -7.26
C MET A 41 -10.92 -2.12 -8.14
N THR A 42 -10.78 -3.44 -8.27
CA THR A 42 -11.68 -4.29 -9.06
C THR A 42 -13.11 -4.22 -8.52
N GLU A 43 -13.29 -4.32 -7.20
CA GLU A 43 -14.60 -4.25 -6.57
C GLU A 43 -15.26 -2.88 -6.74
N ILE A 44 -14.54 -1.78 -6.47
CA ILE A 44 -15.15 -0.45 -6.54
C ILE A 44 -15.54 -0.06 -7.98
N ILE A 45 -14.83 -0.57 -8.99
CA ILE A 45 -15.22 -0.41 -10.38
C ILE A 45 -16.51 -1.20 -10.66
N ARG A 46 -16.56 -2.47 -10.25
CA ARG A 46 -17.69 -3.38 -10.52
C ARG A 46 -18.96 -2.98 -9.76
N LYS A 47 -18.87 -2.83 -8.45
CA LYS A 47 -20.03 -2.67 -7.56
C LYS A 47 -20.35 -1.22 -7.22
N ARG A 48 -19.37 -0.31 -7.29
CA ARG A 48 -19.54 1.10 -6.88
C ARG A 48 -19.43 2.09 -8.04
N ALA A 49 -19.37 1.60 -9.29
CA ALA A 49 -19.27 2.38 -10.51
C ALA A 49 -18.13 3.43 -10.48
N TYR A 50 -17.05 3.14 -9.75
CA TYR A 50 -15.87 4.00 -9.72
C TYR A 50 -15.21 4.02 -11.11
N ARG A 51 -14.77 5.20 -11.54
CA ARG A 51 -14.04 5.39 -12.79
C ARG A 51 -12.63 5.87 -12.46
N PRO A 52 -11.61 4.99 -12.50
CA PRO A 52 -10.25 5.38 -12.22
C PRO A 52 -9.72 6.35 -13.27
N GLU A 53 -8.82 7.24 -12.86
CA GLU A 53 -8.16 8.18 -13.78
C GLU A 53 -6.94 7.57 -14.47
N HIS A 54 -6.30 6.58 -13.83
CA HIS A 54 -5.03 6.01 -14.29
C HIS A 54 -4.95 4.49 -14.12
N VAL A 55 -5.39 3.98 -12.97
CA VAL A 55 -5.26 2.56 -12.62
C VAL A 55 -6.57 1.83 -12.92
N ASP A 56 -6.61 1.10 -14.02
CA ASP A 56 -7.77 0.31 -14.42
C ASP A 56 -7.35 -1.15 -14.70
N PRO A 57 -7.74 -2.11 -13.83
CA PRO A 57 -7.44 -3.52 -14.02
C PRO A 57 -8.10 -4.13 -15.27
N PHE A 58 -9.22 -3.59 -15.75
CA PHE A 58 -9.90 -4.06 -16.97
C PHE A 58 -9.16 -3.62 -18.24
N ASP A 59 -8.44 -2.50 -18.17
CA ASP A 59 -7.48 -2.03 -19.18
C ASP A 59 -6.06 -2.61 -19.00
N ARG A 60 -5.88 -3.60 -18.10
CA ARG A 60 -4.57 -4.19 -17.75
C ARG A 60 -3.57 -3.20 -17.13
N LYS A 61 -4.03 -2.09 -16.55
CA LYS A 61 -3.22 -1.11 -15.83
C LYS A 61 -3.27 -1.40 -14.34
N PHE A 62 -2.50 -2.39 -13.91
CA PHE A 62 -2.54 -2.91 -12.54
C PHE A 62 -1.72 -2.08 -11.54
N ILE A 63 -2.14 -2.11 -10.27
CA ILE A 63 -1.32 -1.68 -9.14
C ILE A 63 -0.20 -2.70 -8.94
N THR A 64 1.03 -2.21 -8.82
CA THR A 64 2.24 -3.02 -8.61
C THR A 64 2.92 -2.62 -7.30
N ALA A 65 3.80 -3.46 -6.78
CA ALA A 65 4.61 -3.15 -5.59
C ALA A 65 5.36 -1.81 -5.75
N ASN A 66 5.92 -1.52 -6.93
CA ASN A 66 6.57 -0.24 -7.21
C ASN A 66 5.62 0.96 -7.15
N HIS A 67 4.37 0.80 -7.61
CA HIS A 67 3.35 1.84 -7.44
C HIS A 67 3.07 2.09 -5.95
N VAL A 68 2.95 1.03 -5.16
CA VAL A 68 2.70 1.13 -3.72
C VAL A 68 3.86 1.79 -2.98
N ALA A 69 5.11 1.41 -3.28
CA ALA A 69 6.29 2.04 -2.70
C ALA A 69 6.33 3.55 -2.98
N ARG A 70 6.07 3.95 -4.24
CA ARG A 70 5.97 5.37 -4.62
C ARG A 70 4.82 6.07 -3.91
N PHE A 71 3.66 5.42 -3.79
CA PHE A 71 2.51 5.96 -3.07
C PHE A 71 2.83 6.25 -1.60
N PHE A 72 3.44 5.31 -0.87
CA PHE A 72 3.89 5.54 0.50
C PHE A 72 4.97 6.62 0.60
N GLY A 73 5.92 6.66 -0.34
CA GLY A 73 6.90 7.74 -0.43
C GLY A 73 6.25 9.12 -0.62
N CYS A 74 5.25 9.20 -1.49
CA CYS A 74 4.45 10.40 -1.69
C CYS A 74 3.69 10.78 -0.41
N GLN A 75 3.08 9.81 0.28
CA GLN A 75 2.41 10.04 1.55
C GLN A 75 3.34 10.60 2.63
N LEU A 76 4.57 10.07 2.71
CA LEU A 76 5.58 10.58 3.63
C LEU A 76 6.00 12.02 3.29
N ALA A 77 6.27 12.30 2.01
CA ALA A 77 6.61 13.64 1.56
C ALA A 77 5.46 14.65 1.83
N ARG A 78 4.21 14.22 1.64
CA ARG A 78 3.01 15.00 2.01
C ARG A 78 2.94 15.25 3.52
N ALA A 79 3.19 14.24 4.34
CA ALA A 79 3.17 14.37 5.79
C ALA A 79 4.22 15.37 6.29
N ILE A 80 5.44 15.32 5.75
CA ILE A 80 6.53 16.27 6.08
C ILE A 80 6.13 17.71 5.77
N LYS A 81 5.29 17.92 4.74
CA LYS A 81 4.81 19.24 4.31
C LYS A 81 3.51 19.69 5.00
N GLY A 82 3.06 18.98 6.03
CA GLY A 82 1.84 19.35 6.78
C GLY A 82 0.55 18.84 6.15
N LEU A 83 0.61 17.75 5.38
CA LEU A 83 -0.54 17.09 4.75
C LEU A 83 -1.39 18.02 3.85
N PRO A 84 -0.79 18.74 2.88
CA PRO A 84 -1.57 19.50 1.91
C PRO A 84 -2.52 18.58 1.13
N SER A 85 -3.60 19.16 0.61
CA SER A 85 -4.54 18.42 -0.24
C SER A 85 -3.83 17.81 -1.46
N VAL A 86 -4.40 16.75 -2.03
CA VAL A 86 -3.82 16.10 -3.21
C VAL A 86 -3.64 17.12 -4.34
N GLN A 87 -4.64 17.98 -4.57
CA GLN A 87 -4.59 19.01 -5.61
C GLN A 87 -3.43 20.00 -5.39
N GLN A 88 -3.17 20.41 -4.14
CA GLN A 88 -2.05 21.29 -3.83
C GLN A 88 -0.70 20.62 -4.10
N CYS A 89 -0.55 19.33 -3.77
CA CYS A 89 0.69 18.59 -4.00
C CYS A 89 1.10 18.57 -5.49
N TRP A 90 0.11 18.53 -6.39
CA TRP A 90 0.32 18.54 -7.85
C TRP A 90 0.08 19.91 -8.51
N SER A 91 -0.14 20.98 -7.74
CA SER A 91 -0.41 22.32 -8.26
C SER A 91 0.66 22.78 -9.24
N THR A 92 0.24 23.36 -10.36
CA THR A 92 1.12 24.03 -11.33
C THR A 92 1.08 25.56 -11.17
N ARG A 93 0.18 26.07 -10.33
CA ARG A 93 -0.03 27.51 -10.11
C ARG A 93 0.85 28.05 -8.99
N GLU A 94 0.98 27.28 -7.90
CA GLU A 94 1.69 27.68 -6.69
C GLU A 94 2.87 26.74 -6.45
N SER A 95 4.05 27.11 -6.91
CA SER A 95 5.27 26.29 -6.80
C SER A 95 5.71 26.04 -5.36
N LEU A 96 5.32 26.91 -4.43
CA LEU A 96 5.60 26.76 -2.99
C LEU A 96 4.70 25.71 -2.31
N GLU A 97 3.51 25.47 -2.86
CA GLU A 97 2.56 24.45 -2.37
C GLU A 97 2.79 23.09 -3.04
N ALA A 98 3.31 23.11 -4.27
CA ALA A 98 3.66 21.91 -5.02
C ALA A 98 4.81 21.14 -4.33
N ILE A 99 4.68 19.82 -4.26
CA ILE A 99 5.76 18.96 -3.77
C ILE A 99 6.42 18.32 -4.99
N GLY A 100 7.50 18.92 -5.50
CA GLY A 100 8.16 18.49 -6.73
C GLY A 100 8.48 17.00 -6.77
N THR A 101 9.02 16.46 -5.67
CA THR A 101 9.35 15.03 -5.54
C THR A 101 8.11 14.12 -5.64
N VAL A 102 6.95 14.56 -5.14
CA VAL A 102 5.68 13.83 -5.27
C VAL A 102 5.21 13.83 -6.73
N LYS A 103 5.29 14.98 -7.40
CA LYS A 103 4.92 15.13 -8.82
C LYS A 103 5.78 14.30 -9.75
N GLU A 104 7.07 14.24 -9.49
CA GLU A 104 8.04 13.45 -10.26
C GLU A 104 7.91 11.95 -10.00
N SER A 105 7.47 11.55 -8.80
CA SER A 105 7.35 10.14 -8.41
C SER A 105 6.12 9.46 -9.00
N MET A 106 4.98 10.17 -9.06
CA MET A 106 3.69 9.57 -9.46
C MET A 106 2.73 10.61 -10.06
N PRO A 107 1.94 10.26 -11.10
CA PRO A 107 0.86 11.13 -11.59
C PRO A 107 -0.25 11.36 -10.55
N CYS A 108 -0.88 12.55 -10.56
CA CYS A 108 -1.96 12.92 -9.63
C CYS A 108 -3.14 11.93 -9.65
N GLY A 109 -3.54 11.49 -10.84
CA GLY A 109 -4.63 10.52 -11.00
C GLY A 109 -4.28 9.15 -10.43
N ALA A 110 -3.05 8.67 -10.66
CA ALA A 110 -2.57 7.42 -10.09
C ALA A 110 -2.54 7.48 -8.55
N PHE A 111 -2.09 8.60 -7.99
CA PHE A 111 -2.10 8.81 -6.54
C PHE A 111 -3.54 8.82 -5.98
N SER A 112 -4.46 9.51 -6.66
CA SER A 112 -5.87 9.60 -6.25
C SER A 112 -6.57 8.25 -6.29
N ASP A 113 -6.34 7.47 -7.35
CA ASP A 113 -6.84 6.09 -7.49
C ASP A 113 -6.32 5.19 -6.37
N MET A 114 -5.02 5.26 -6.07
CA MET A 114 -4.43 4.45 -4.99
C MET A 114 -4.87 4.91 -3.61
N GLN A 115 -5.09 6.21 -3.39
CA GLN A 115 -5.65 6.75 -2.15
C GLN A 115 -7.05 6.18 -1.89
N ARG A 116 -7.87 5.97 -2.93
CA ARG A 116 -9.17 5.30 -2.80
C ARG A 116 -9.03 3.85 -2.36
N CYS A 117 -7.94 3.20 -2.74
CA CYS A 117 -7.67 1.80 -2.42
C CYS A 117 -7.13 1.56 -1.01
N MET A 118 -6.89 2.61 -0.21
CA MET A 118 -6.44 2.46 1.18
C MET A 118 -7.48 1.79 2.11
N HIS A 119 -8.70 1.55 1.64
CA HIS A 119 -9.77 0.86 2.36
C HIS A 119 -9.86 -0.64 2.05
N PHE A 120 -8.73 -1.28 1.71
CA PHE A 120 -8.74 -2.65 1.23
C PHE A 120 -9.31 -3.64 2.29
N ALA A 121 -10.43 -4.26 1.93
CA ALA A 121 -10.99 -5.53 2.39
C ALA A 121 -11.95 -5.64 3.61
N ASP A 122 -12.15 -4.62 4.45
CA ASP A 122 -12.98 -4.82 5.66
C ASP A 122 -14.47 -4.44 5.53
N ASP A 123 -14.88 -3.76 4.47
CA ASP A 123 -16.28 -3.30 4.33
C ASP A 123 -17.09 -4.16 3.34
N TRP A 124 -16.68 -5.41 3.08
CA TRP A 124 -17.22 -6.25 1.99
C TRP A 124 -18.02 -7.47 2.47
N ASP A 125 -18.36 -7.53 3.76
CA ASP A 125 -19.05 -8.68 4.35
C ASP A 125 -20.53 -8.83 3.94
N ASP A 126 -21.04 -7.94 3.09
CA ASP A 126 -22.43 -8.00 2.62
C ASP A 126 -22.44 -8.09 1.07
N ASP A 127 -22.41 -9.31 0.53
CA ASP A 127 -23.44 -9.82 -0.41
C ASP A 127 -23.06 -11.18 -1.04
N ASP A 128 -23.93 -12.18 -0.76
CA ASP A 128 -24.47 -13.18 -1.68
C ASP A 128 -23.54 -14.13 -2.45
N GLY A 129 -22.85 -15.03 -1.76
CA GLY A 129 -22.45 -16.33 -2.32
C GLY A 129 -21.52 -16.31 -3.54
N GLU A 130 -20.94 -15.15 -3.89
CA GLU A 130 -19.99 -15.01 -5.00
C GLU A 130 -18.66 -15.69 -4.66
N VAL A 131 -18.15 -16.50 -5.59
CA VAL A 131 -16.86 -17.17 -5.46
C VAL A 131 -15.75 -16.13 -5.68
N TRP A 132 -14.91 -15.94 -4.67
CA TRP A 132 -13.79 -14.99 -4.70
C TRP A 132 -12.92 -15.13 -5.96
N ASP A 133 -12.58 -16.37 -6.31
CA ASP A 133 -11.68 -16.69 -7.43
C ASP A 133 -12.29 -16.35 -8.81
N ASP A 134 -13.61 -16.21 -8.91
CA ASP A 134 -14.27 -15.77 -10.16
C ASP A 134 -14.10 -14.26 -10.38
N ASN A 135 -13.84 -13.51 -9.30
CA ASN A 135 -13.88 -12.06 -9.29
C ASN A 135 -12.52 -11.41 -9.08
N PHE A 136 -11.58 -12.10 -8.41
CA PHE A 136 -10.32 -11.53 -7.98
C PHE A 136 -9.15 -12.47 -8.27
N SER A 137 -8.08 -11.92 -8.84
CA SER A 137 -6.88 -12.67 -9.19
C SER A 137 -5.93 -12.92 -8.00
N ASP A 138 -5.98 -12.08 -6.97
CA ASP A 138 -5.11 -12.21 -5.80
C ASP A 138 -5.88 -12.82 -4.62
N LYS A 139 -5.19 -13.62 -3.80
CA LYS A 139 -5.77 -14.34 -2.66
C LYS A 139 -6.54 -13.42 -1.70
N LYS A 140 -7.66 -13.93 -1.18
CA LYS A 140 -8.32 -13.32 -0.02
C LYS A 140 -7.42 -13.45 1.20
N VAL A 141 -7.37 -12.41 2.02
CA VAL A 141 -6.76 -12.46 3.34
C VAL A 141 -7.76 -11.89 4.32
N ASP A 142 -8.27 -12.75 5.20
CA ASP A 142 -9.24 -12.37 6.22
C ASP A 142 -8.53 -11.78 7.44
N SER A 143 -9.16 -10.77 8.03
CA SER A 143 -8.77 -10.20 9.31
C SER A 143 -8.90 -11.25 10.43
N PRO A 144 -7.96 -11.30 11.41
CA PRO A 144 -8.10 -12.18 12.58
C PRO A 144 -9.42 -11.95 13.32
N ILE A 145 -10.04 -13.04 13.79
CA ILE A 145 -11.38 -13.03 14.43
C ILE A 145 -11.43 -12.13 15.68
N ASP A 146 -10.30 -11.95 16.36
CA ASP A 146 -10.17 -11.20 17.61
C ASP A 146 -9.65 -9.77 17.42
N ILE A 147 -9.51 -9.29 16.18
CA ILE A 147 -9.00 -7.95 15.92
C ILE A 147 -10.03 -6.90 16.33
N ALA A 148 -9.58 -5.87 17.05
CA ALA A 148 -10.47 -4.76 17.41
C ALA A 148 -11.01 -4.11 16.14
N HIS A 149 -12.32 -3.81 16.10
CA HIS A 149 -12.99 -3.27 14.89
C HIS A 149 -12.29 -2.04 14.29
N HIS A 150 -11.75 -1.15 15.12
CA HIS A 150 -11.02 0.04 14.65
C HIS A 150 -9.66 -0.29 13.98
N ARG A 151 -9.15 -1.51 14.17
CA ARG A 151 -7.90 -2.01 13.61
C ARG A 151 -8.09 -2.91 12.41
N GLY A 152 -9.28 -3.45 12.12
CA GLY A 152 -9.42 -4.52 11.12
C GLY A 152 -8.71 -4.23 9.79
N LYS A 153 -8.83 -2.99 9.28
CA LYS A 153 -8.24 -2.52 8.00
C LYS A 153 -6.72 -2.65 7.92
N PHE A 154 -6.02 -2.29 8.99
CA PHE A 154 -4.55 -2.25 9.02
C PHE A 154 -3.95 -3.20 10.05
N GLY A 155 -4.76 -3.96 10.77
CA GLY A 155 -4.33 -4.66 11.96
C GLY A 155 -3.36 -5.79 11.65
N ILE A 156 -3.57 -6.52 10.54
CA ILE A 156 -2.59 -7.49 10.02
C ILE A 156 -1.24 -6.82 9.72
N VAL A 157 -1.28 -5.62 9.13
CA VAL A 157 -0.08 -4.86 8.76
C VAL A 157 0.63 -4.35 10.02
N GLU A 158 -0.11 -3.72 10.93
CA GLU A 158 0.39 -3.23 12.22
C GLU A 158 1.02 -4.36 13.05
N ASP A 159 0.34 -5.50 13.17
CA ASP A 159 0.83 -6.65 13.93
C ASP A 159 2.10 -7.23 13.30
N ALA A 160 2.20 -7.23 11.97
CA ALA A 160 3.41 -7.65 11.28
C ALA A 160 4.59 -6.72 11.57
N PHE A 161 4.40 -5.39 11.55
CA PHE A 161 5.42 -4.42 11.97
C PHE A 161 5.83 -4.62 13.43
N LEU A 162 4.87 -4.82 14.34
CA LEU A 162 5.16 -5.06 15.77
C LEU A 162 5.91 -6.37 16.01
N ARG A 163 5.60 -7.42 15.25
CA ARG A 163 6.29 -8.72 15.34
C ARG A 163 7.74 -8.59 14.87
N ASP A 164 7.96 -7.98 13.72
CA ASP A 164 9.30 -7.89 13.14
C ASP A 164 10.17 -6.88 13.91
N GLY A 165 9.62 -5.78 14.40
CA GLY A 165 10.30 -4.89 15.34
C GLY A 165 10.75 -5.61 16.63
N ARG A 166 9.88 -6.45 17.21
CA ARG A 166 10.25 -7.29 18.37
C ARG A 166 11.37 -8.28 18.06
N ARG A 167 11.31 -8.98 16.92
CA ARG A 167 12.37 -9.91 16.48
C ARG A 167 13.72 -9.21 16.32
N GLN A 168 13.73 -8.00 15.75
CA GLN A 168 14.94 -7.23 15.55
C GLN A 168 15.56 -6.76 16.87
N LEU A 169 14.74 -6.33 17.84
CA LEU A 169 15.21 -5.97 19.18
C LEU A 169 15.77 -7.17 19.94
N SER A 170 15.22 -8.37 19.76
CA SER A 170 15.71 -9.59 20.39
C SER A 170 17.01 -10.15 19.77
N SER A 171 17.30 -9.82 18.51
CA SER A 171 18.48 -10.32 17.77
C SER A 171 19.69 -9.37 17.81
N GLY A 172 19.52 -8.12 18.24
CA GLY A 172 20.61 -7.14 18.42
C GLY A 172 21.32 -7.20 19.78
N GLY A 173 21.05 -8.22 20.61
CA GLY A 173 21.63 -8.39 21.94
C GLY A 173 22.74 -9.44 22.06
N GLY A 174 23.31 -9.90 20.94
CA GLY A 174 24.39 -10.91 20.89
C GLY A 174 25.68 -10.35 20.31
#